data_AF-A0A8R2AIX5-F1
#
_entry.id   AF-A0A8R2AIX5-F1
#
_cell.length_a   1.000
_cell.length_b   1.000
_cell.length_c   1.000
_cell.angle_alpha   90.00
_cell.angle_beta   90.00
_cell.angle_gamma   90.00
#
_symmetry.space_group_name_H-M   'P 1'
#
loop_
_entity.id
_entity.type
_entity.pdbx_description
1 polymer ?
#
loop_
_entity_poly.entity_id
_entity_poly.type
_entity_poly.pdbx_seq_one_letter_code
_entity_poly.pdbx_strand_id
1 'polypeptide(L)'
;MIQIENTFFELGRTSQRNCLIICDRGAMDASAFISKEKWEAILASNNWNNVELRDNRYNHIMHMVSAANGAEDFYSTEDHACRSEGVELARELDYKAAAAWIGHPYFDVIDNSTDFDKKMNRLIACVCQKIGIDTGDRLNVNSKKRKFLIKAPLAPDSEFPPFQDFDVVHNYLQSDLRKAQVRLRKRGQKGHWSYIHTLRKFHPTNGQSVEVRTQLTHRDYLNLLPQRDDAHLTIFKKRRCFIYNNQYYQLDIYRQPTHPRCRGLVLLETYSAAYDQTILLASLPKFLTIEKEVTGDPAYSMYNLSLKEDWKTSKRYYAGTECNGHTKLTNGHGNVKICHSKMNGHSEEKIGLACDKINGCEKSEVRKTNGHHHVNGHGVKTDRNGITRNGNAHTNELQDIKQRIDLGSPKIQKVAVKI
;
A
#
# COMPACT_ATOMS: atom_id res chain seq x y z
N MET A 1 4.42 24.33 1.59
CA MET A 1 3.12 23.61 1.60
C MET A 1 2.01 24.46 0.96
N ILE A 2 1.58 25.57 1.57
CA ILE A 2 0.48 26.42 1.07
C ILE A 2 0.61 26.81 -0.42
N GLN A 3 1.78 27.24 -0.86
CA GLN A 3 2.01 27.61 -2.26
C GLN A 3 1.81 26.43 -3.24
N ILE A 4 2.25 25.23 -2.84
CA ILE A 4 2.10 24.01 -3.64
C ILE A 4 0.62 23.68 -3.77
N GLU A 5 -0.11 23.66 -2.64
CA GLU A 5 -1.55 23.44 -2.64
C GLU A 5 -2.31 24.48 -3.48
N ASN A 6 -1.96 25.77 -3.36
CA ASN A 6 -2.58 26.82 -4.18
C ASN A 6 -2.38 26.57 -5.67
N THR A 7 -1.19 26.11 -6.07
CA THR A 7 -0.88 25.76 -7.46
C THR A 7 -1.79 24.64 -7.94
N PHE A 8 -1.91 23.55 -7.17
CA PHE A 8 -2.79 22.43 -7.54
C PHE A 8 -4.27 22.79 -7.50
N PHE A 9 -4.72 23.61 -6.54
CA PHE A 9 -6.09 24.09 -6.48
C PHE A 9 -6.43 24.94 -7.71
N GLU A 10 -5.51 25.79 -8.15
CA GLU A 10 -5.72 26.59 -9.36
C GLU A 10 -5.72 25.74 -10.63
N LEU A 11 -4.83 24.76 -10.72
CA LEU A 11 -4.87 23.75 -11.80
C LEU A 11 -6.19 22.97 -11.79
N GLY A 12 -6.72 22.64 -10.61
CA GLY A 12 -8.02 21.99 -10.46
C GLY A 12 -9.17 22.87 -10.93
N ARG A 13 -9.16 24.17 -10.59
CA ARG A 13 -10.19 25.14 -11.00
C ARG A 13 -10.20 25.40 -12.50
N THR A 14 -9.03 25.43 -13.11
CA THR A 14 -8.86 25.69 -14.56
C THR A 14 -9.10 24.44 -15.42
N SER A 15 -9.16 23.25 -14.80
CA SER A 15 -9.43 21.99 -15.49
C SER A 15 -10.85 21.92 -16.05
N GLN A 16 -10.98 21.44 -17.29
CA GLN A 16 -12.27 21.19 -17.95
C GLN A 16 -12.89 19.83 -17.58
N ARG A 17 -12.27 19.09 -16.65
CA ARG A 17 -12.71 17.76 -16.22
C ARG A 17 -12.89 17.75 -14.71
N ASN A 18 -13.73 16.83 -14.23
CA ASN A 18 -13.87 16.56 -12.80
C ASN A 18 -12.49 16.23 -12.19
N CYS A 19 -12.07 17.02 -11.22
CA CYS A 19 -10.79 16.89 -10.54
C CYS A 19 -10.98 16.63 -9.05
N LEU A 20 -10.34 15.57 -8.56
CA LEU A 20 -10.20 15.31 -7.13
C LEU A 20 -8.75 15.59 -6.75
N ILE A 21 -8.54 16.46 -5.77
CA ILE A 21 -7.22 16.79 -5.23
C ILE A 21 -7.14 16.17 -3.84
N ILE A 22 -6.13 15.32 -3.63
CA ILE A 22 -5.86 14.67 -2.34
C ILE A 22 -4.58 15.28 -1.80
N CYS A 23 -4.67 15.93 -0.64
CA CYS A 23 -3.52 16.45 0.07
C CYS A 23 -3.02 15.41 1.07
N ASP A 24 -1.76 14.99 0.94
CA ASP A 24 -1.07 14.26 2.00
C ASP A 24 -0.55 15.27 3.01
N ARG A 25 -1.21 15.31 4.18
CA ARG A 25 -1.17 16.40 5.17
C ARG A 25 -1.87 17.69 4.71
N GLY A 26 -2.25 18.51 5.70
CA GLY A 26 -2.85 19.83 5.45
C GLY A 26 -2.29 20.92 6.36
N ALA A 27 -2.67 22.17 6.10
CA ALA A 27 -2.13 23.36 6.72
C ALA A 27 -2.21 23.34 8.26
N MET A 28 -3.29 22.80 8.82
CA MET A 28 -3.49 22.71 10.26
C MET A 28 -2.57 21.68 10.92
N ASP A 29 -2.05 20.68 10.20
CA ASP A 29 -1.22 19.63 10.81
C ASP A 29 0.03 20.20 11.49
N ALA A 30 0.57 21.31 10.98
CA ALA A 30 1.71 21.98 11.58
C ALA A 30 1.44 22.41 13.03
N SER A 31 0.20 22.78 13.37
CA SER A 31 -0.16 23.20 14.73
C SER A 31 -0.08 22.06 15.75
N ALA A 32 -0.08 20.80 15.31
CA ALA A 32 0.10 19.65 16.19
C ALA A 32 1.55 19.50 16.71
N PHE A 33 2.53 20.09 16.01
CA PHE A 33 3.96 19.92 16.27
C PHE A 33 4.63 21.14 16.92
N ILE A 34 3.90 22.24 17.10
CA ILE A 34 4.42 23.48 17.71
C ILE A 34 3.51 23.96 18.83
N SER A 35 4.01 24.86 19.68
CA SER A 35 3.19 25.46 20.72
C SER A 35 2.14 26.41 20.12
N LYS A 36 1.04 26.60 20.85
CA LYS A 36 -0.08 27.45 20.43
C LYS A 36 0.38 28.89 20.16
N GLU A 37 1.28 29.43 20.98
CA GLU A 37 1.81 30.79 20.85
C GLU A 37 2.60 30.96 19.55
N LYS A 38 3.40 29.94 19.18
CA LYS A 38 4.13 29.94 17.90
C LYS A 38 3.18 29.83 16.71
N TRP A 39 2.14 29.00 16.82
CA TRP A 39 1.12 28.89 15.78
C TRP A 39 0.39 30.22 15.58
N GLU A 40 -0.05 30.86 16.66
CA GLU A 40 -0.72 32.17 16.61
C GLU A 40 0.19 33.26 16.02
N ALA A 41 1.49 33.26 16.34
CA ALA A 41 2.46 34.17 15.72
C ALA A 41 2.63 33.92 14.21
N ILE A 42 2.62 32.65 13.77
CA ILE A 42 2.65 32.30 12.33
C ILE A 42 1.38 32.80 11.64
N LEU A 43 0.20 32.58 12.24
CA LEU A 43 -1.07 33.07 11.69
C LEU A 43 -1.05 34.60 11.56
N ALA A 44 -0.67 35.31 12.63
CA ALA A 44 -0.64 36.77 12.65
C ALA A 44 0.34 37.35 11.63
N SER A 45 1.56 36.80 11.54
CA SER A 45 2.59 37.28 10.61
C SER A 45 2.23 37.08 9.14
N ASN A 46 1.40 36.09 8.83
CA ASN A 46 0.94 35.81 7.47
C ASN A 46 -0.48 36.34 7.17
N ASN A 47 -1.09 37.05 8.13
CA ASN A 47 -2.48 37.51 8.06
C ASN A 47 -3.47 36.36 7.73
N TRP A 48 -3.27 35.21 8.38
CA TRP A 48 -4.14 34.05 8.27
C TRP A 48 -5.03 33.91 9.50
N ASN A 49 -6.14 33.19 9.34
CA ASN A 49 -6.99 32.79 10.44
C ASN A 49 -7.39 31.32 10.32
N ASN A 50 -7.80 30.72 11.44
CA ASN A 50 -8.16 29.30 11.48
C ASN A 50 -9.37 28.97 10.59
N VAL A 51 -10.34 29.87 10.40
CA VAL A 51 -11.51 29.59 9.53
C VAL A 51 -11.07 29.46 8.08
N GLU A 52 -10.18 30.34 7.62
CA GLU A 52 -9.62 30.24 6.27
C GLU A 52 -8.79 28.98 6.07
N LEU A 53 -7.89 28.66 7.00
CA LEU A 53 -7.00 27.50 6.86
C LEU A 53 -7.70 26.16 7.10
N ARG A 54 -8.63 26.09 8.04
CA ARG A 54 -9.37 24.88 8.39
C ARG A 54 -10.57 24.71 7.45
N ASP A 55 -11.52 25.65 7.46
CA ASP A 55 -12.88 25.46 6.92
C ASP A 55 -13.00 25.77 5.43
N ASN A 56 -12.39 26.87 4.98
CA ASN A 56 -12.59 27.33 3.60
C ASN A 56 -11.60 26.71 2.60
N ARG A 57 -10.47 26.20 3.10
CA ARG A 57 -9.39 25.67 2.26
C ARG A 57 -9.61 24.23 1.83
N TYR A 58 -10.22 23.41 2.68
CA TYR A 58 -10.41 21.98 2.44
C TYR A 58 -11.90 21.65 2.42
N ASN A 59 -12.35 20.91 1.41
CA ASN A 59 -13.77 20.52 1.34
C ASN A 59 -14.10 19.38 2.31
N HIS A 60 -13.12 18.56 2.67
CA HIS A 60 -13.29 17.40 3.52
C HIS A 60 -11.96 17.02 4.16
N ILE A 61 -11.98 16.75 5.47
CA ILE A 61 -10.84 16.27 6.21
C ILE A 61 -11.06 14.82 6.61
N MET A 62 -10.07 13.99 6.31
CA MET A 62 -10.04 12.58 6.69
C MET A 62 -8.86 12.29 7.58
N HIS A 63 -9.12 11.89 8.82
CA HIS A 63 -8.09 11.47 9.75
C HIS A 63 -8.00 9.95 9.78
N MET A 64 -6.91 9.39 9.24
CA MET A 64 -6.60 7.98 9.37
C MET A 64 -5.82 7.74 10.67
N VAL A 65 -6.45 7.07 11.63
CA VAL A 65 -5.84 6.78 12.94
C VAL A 65 -4.55 5.97 12.76
N SER A 66 -3.47 6.39 13.39
CA SER A 66 -2.17 5.71 13.34
C SER A 66 -2.27 4.24 13.79
N ALA A 67 -1.43 3.36 13.23
CA ALA A 67 -1.31 1.98 13.70
C ALA A 67 -0.91 1.89 15.18
N ALA A 68 -0.29 2.94 15.73
CA ALA A 68 0.01 3.04 17.16
C ALA A 68 -1.24 3.05 18.09
N ASN A 69 -2.45 3.10 17.52
CA ASN A 69 -3.70 3.12 18.27
C ASN A 69 -4.66 2.04 17.76
N GLY A 70 -4.68 0.87 18.40
CA GLY A 70 -5.57 -0.25 18.06
C GLY A 70 -5.09 -1.17 16.92
N ALA A 71 -3.85 -1.00 16.45
CA ALA A 71 -3.18 -1.89 15.50
C ALA A 71 -1.66 -1.94 15.75
N GLU A 72 -1.26 -1.88 17.02
CA GLU A 72 0.13 -1.68 17.47
C GLU A 72 1.09 -2.75 16.94
N ASP A 73 0.59 -3.97 16.74
CA ASP A 73 1.23 -5.10 16.08
C ASP A 73 1.82 -4.75 14.69
N PHE A 74 1.27 -3.74 14.02
CA PHE A 74 1.69 -3.28 12.69
C PHE A 74 2.44 -1.95 12.72
N TYR A 75 2.69 -1.38 13.89
CA TYR A 75 3.47 -0.16 14.04
C TYR A 75 4.96 -0.48 14.05
N SER A 76 5.72 0.12 13.13
CA SER A 76 7.17 -0.05 13.04
C SER A 76 7.85 1.28 12.71
N THR A 77 9.09 1.41 13.21
CA THR A 77 10.04 2.51 12.93
C THR A 77 11.24 2.04 12.10
N GLU A 78 11.42 0.72 11.92
CA GLU A 78 12.65 0.11 11.37
C GLU A 78 12.92 0.50 9.90
N ASP A 79 11.86 0.70 9.10
CA ASP A 79 11.95 1.02 7.68
C ASP A 79 11.60 2.51 7.39
N HIS A 80 11.62 3.39 8.40
CA HIS A 80 11.11 4.75 8.29
C HIS A 80 12.11 5.81 8.74
N ALA A 81 12.75 6.48 7.78
CA ALA A 81 13.71 7.56 8.02
C ALA A 81 13.14 8.77 8.77
N CYS A 82 11.81 8.94 8.78
CA CYS A 82 11.13 10.09 9.37
C CYS A 82 10.30 9.74 10.62
N ARG A 83 10.36 8.50 11.11
CA ARG A 83 9.58 8.04 12.26
C ARG A 83 10.51 7.44 13.30
N SER A 84 10.70 8.16 14.40
CA SER A 84 11.59 7.75 15.49
C SER A 84 10.85 7.55 16.81
N GLU A 85 9.59 7.94 16.86
CA GLU A 85 8.75 7.88 18.04
C GLU A 85 8.27 6.46 18.35
N GLY A 86 8.34 6.09 19.64
CA GLY A 86 7.73 4.87 20.16
C GLY A 86 6.21 4.91 20.07
N VAL A 87 5.56 3.76 20.31
CA VAL A 87 4.10 3.58 20.15
C VAL A 87 3.32 4.60 20.97
N GLU A 88 3.72 4.85 22.22
CA GLU A 88 3.02 5.77 23.13
C GLU A 88 3.05 7.20 22.60
N LEU A 89 4.24 7.69 22.25
CA LEU A 89 4.42 9.03 21.70
C LEU A 89 3.72 9.17 20.35
N ALA A 90 3.77 8.14 19.51
CA ALA A 90 3.06 8.11 18.22
C ALA A 90 1.55 8.25 18.40
N ARG A 91 0.98 7.59 19.42
CA ARG A 91 -0.43 7.71 19.78
C ARG A 91 -0.79 9.12 20.24
N GLU A 92 0.05 9.75 21.06
CA GLU A 92 -0.16 11.14 21.48
C GLU A 92 -0.09 12.13 20.32
N LEU A 93 0.87 11.94 19.40
CA LEU A 93 1.01 12.77 18.20
C LEU A 93 -0.18 12.59 17.26
N ASP A 94 -0.71 11.37 17.13
CA ASP A 94 -1.94 11.06 16.37
C ASP A 94 -3.13 11.85 16.92
N TYR A 95 -3.33 11.84 18.25
CA TYR A 95 -4.38 12.64 18.89
C TYR A 95 -4.21 14.14 18.68
N LYS A 96 -2.98 14.67 18.77
CA LYS A 96 -2.70 16.09 18.50
C LYS A 96 -2.99 16.46 17.04
N ALA A 97 -2.62 15.59 16.10
CA ALA A 97 -2.91 15.79 14.69
C ALA A 97 -4.42 15.79 14.40
N ALA A 98 -5.18 14.86 15.00
CA ALA A 98 -6.64 14.89 14.91
C ALA A 98 -7.23 16.17 15.52
N ALA A 99 -6.72 16.58 16.69
CA ALA A 99 -7.20 17.75 17.42
C ALA A 99 -7.02 19.06 16.64
N ALA A 100 -5.97 19.17 15.82
CA ALA A 100 -5.72 20.34 14.98
C ALA A 100 -6.86 20.65 14.00
N TRP A 101 -7.67 19.64 13.64
CA TRP A 101 -8.79 19.77 12.70
C TRP A 101 -10.16 19.87 13.38
N ILE A 102 -10.22 19.83 14.72
CA ILE A 102 -11.49 19.94 15.44
C ILE A 102 -12.20 21.25 15.07
N GLY A 103 -13.48 21.13 14.74
CA GLY A 103 -14.35 22.22 14.32
C GLY A 103 -14.49 22.38 12.80
N HIS A 104 -13.75 21.61 11.99
CA HIS A 104 -14.03 21.55 10.56
C HIS A 104 -15.43 20.95 10.31
N PRO A 105 -16.29 21.55 9.47
CA PRO A 105 -17.67 21.08 9.25
C PRO A 105 -17.77 19.64 8.71
N TYR A 106 -16.75 19.19 7.99
CA TYR A 106 -16.69 17.87 7.38
C TYR A 106 -15.40 17.17 7.80
N PHE A 107 -15.44 16.48 8.93
CA PHE A 107 -14.30 15.75 9.50
C PHE A 107 -14.69 14.31 9.80
N ASP A 108 -14.04 13.36 9.14
CA ASP A 108 -14.29 11.93 9.31
C ASP A 108 -13.03 11.22 9.84
N VAL A 109 -13.21 10.36 10.84
CA VAL A 109 -12.13 9.60 11.48
C VAL A 109 -12.22 8.13 11.07
N ILE A 110 -11.13 7.58 10.53
CA ILE A 110 -11.03 6.19 10.11
C ILE A 110 -10.12 5.43 11.07
N ASP A 111 -10.74 4.72 12.01
CA ASP A 111 -10.08 3.95 13.07
C ASP A 111 -9.47 2.61 12.60
N ASN A 112 -8.85 1.88 13.53
CA ASN A 112 -8.24 0.56 13.29
C ASN A 112 -9.14 -0.62 13.71
N SER A 113 -10.46 -0.43 13.80
CA SER A 113 -11.40 -1.48 14.23
C SER A 113 -11.49 -2.69 13.27
N THR A 114 -10.96 -2.56 12.06
CA THR A 114 -10.98 -3.58 11.02
C THR A 114 -9.58 -3.83 10.46
N ASP A 115 -9.39 -4.92 9.72
CA ASP A 115 -8.16 -5.12 8.94
C ASP A 115 -7.88 -3.94 7.98
N PHE A 116 -6.61 -3.86 7.54
CA PHE A 116 -6.14 -2.74 6.73
C PHE A 116 -6.94 -2.56 5.43
N ASP A 117 -7.30 -3.65 4.74
CA ASP A 117 -8.05 -3.58 3.49
C ASP A 117 -9.46 -3.00 3.72
N LYS A 118 -10.16 -3.44 4.78
CA LYS A 118 -11.46 -2.88 5.15
C LYS A 118 -11.36 -1.44 5.63
N LYS A 119 -10.29 -1.07 6.34
CA LYS A 119 -10.01 0.31 6.73
C LYS A 119 -9.90 1.20 5.50
N MET A 120 -9.15 0.75 4.49
CA MET A 120 -9.03 1.45 3.20
C MET A 120 -10.36 1.52 2.45
N ASN A 121 -11.17 0.46 2.46
CA ASN A 121 -12.49 0.50 1.84
C ASN A 121 -13.41 1.53 2.51
N ARG A 122 -13.41 1.62 3.85
CA ARG A 122 -14.17 2.66 4.59
C ARG A 122 -13.71 4.07 4.24
N LEU A 123 -12.40 4.29 4.14
CA LEU A 123 -11.83 5.57 3.70
C LEU A 123 -12.36 5.94 2.30
N ILE A 124 -12.20 5.05 1.32
CA ILE A 124 -12.62 5.31 -0.06
C ILE A 124 -14.14 5.51 -0.14
N ALA A 125 -14.93 4.71 0.57
CA ALA A 125 -16.38 4.85 0.62
C ALA A 125 -16.79 6.23 1.18
N CYS A 126 -16.12 6.70 2.23
CA CYS A 126 -16.35 8.03 2.78
C CYS A 126 -16.04 9.14 1.76
N VAL A 127 -14.94 9.02 0.99
CA VAL A 127 -14.60 9.99 -0.07
C VAL A 127 -15.70 9.99 -1.12
N CYS A 128 -16.05 8.82 -1.64
CA CYS A 128 -17.05 8.65 -2.68
C CYS A 128 -18.42 9.19 -2.27
N GLN A 129 -18.85 8.94 -1.02
CA GLN A 129 -20.10 9.46 -0.50
C GLN A 129 -20.12 11.00 -0.50
N LYS A 130 -19.02 11.66 -0.12
CA LYS A 130 -18.95 13.13 -0.11
C LYS A 130 -18.96 13.74 -1.51
N ILE A 131 -18.31 13.10 -2.48
CA ILE A 131 -18.28 13.57 -3.87
C ILE A 131 -19.47 13.11 -4.70
N GLY A 132 -20.41 12.36 -4.12
CA GLY A 132 -21.62 11.88 -4.78
C GLY A 132 -21.38 10.75 -5.79
N ILE A 133 -20.31 9.99 -5.64
CA ILE A 133 -20.05 8.79 -6.46
C ILE A 133 -20.69 7.58 -5.80
N ASP A 134 -21.61 6.94 -6.51
CA ASP A 134 -22.12 5.62 -6.11
C ASP A 134 -21.00 4.59 -6.21
N THR A 135 -20.70 3.97 -5.08
CA THR A 135 -19.63 2.99 -4.94
C THR A 135 -20.04 1.57 -5.31
N GLY A 136 -21.34 1.33 -5.49
CA GLY A 136 -21.91 0.02 -5.77
C GLY A 136 -21.37 -1.09 -4.84
N ASP A 137 -21.23 -2.29 -5.40
CA ASP A 137 -20.84 -3.49 -4.64
C ASP A 137 -19.34 -3.57 -4.32
N ARG A 138 -18.50 -2.73 -4.93
CA ARG A 138 -17.04 -2.88 -4.89
C ARG A 138 -16.39 -2.32 -3.62
N LEU A 139 -16.91 -1.21 -3.09
CA LEU A 139 -16.36 -0.55 -1.89
C LEU A 139 -17.25 -0.72 -0.67
N ASN A 140 -18.34 -1.46 -0.80
CA ASN A 140 -19.12 -1.90 0.34
C ASN A 140 -18.20 -2.64 1.33
N VAL A 141 -18.38 -2.41 2.63
CA VAL A 141 -17.56 -2.97 3.71
C VAL A 141 -17.43 -4.49 3.63
N ASN A 142 -18.45 -5.14 3.08
CA ASN A 142 -18.51 -6.59 2.95
C ASN A 142 -17.95 -7.11 1.62
N SER A 143 -17.48 -6.22 0.74
CA SER A 143 -16.94 -6.59 -0.56
C SER A 143 -15.66 -7.37 -0.39
N LYS A 144 -15.67 -8.61 -0.88
CA LYS A 144 -14.49 -9.48 -0.86
C LYS A 144 -14.22 -10.01 -2.25
N LYS A 145 -12.94 -10.33 -2.48
CA LYS A 145 -12.53 -10.99 -3.72
C LYS A 145 -13.14 -12.40 -3.77
N ARG A 146 -14.02 -12.64 -4.72
CA ARG A 146 -14.64 -13.93 -5.03
C ARG A 146 -13.89 -14.61 -6.17
N LYS A 147 -13.77 -15.93 -6.09
CA LYS A 147 -13.10 -16.76 -7.11
C LYS A 147 -13.95 -17.97 -7.44
N PHE A 148 -14.15 -18.22 -8.73
CA PHE A 148 -14.97 -19.31 -9.23
C PHE A 148 -14.18 -20.18 -10.20
N LEU A 149 -14.39 -21.49 -10.12
CA LEU A 149 -13.87 -22.46 -11.07
C LEU A 149 -14.82 -22.52 -12.28
N ILE A 150 -14.26 -22.33 -13.47
CA ILE A 150 -15.01 -22.37 -14.73
C ILE A 150 -14.76 -23.69 -15.44
N LYS A 151 -15.84 -24.34 -15.86
CA LYS A 151 -15.79 -25.59 -16.61
C LYS A 151 -15.39 -25.31 -18.06
N ALA A 152 -14.45 -26.10 -18.59
CA ALA A 152 -14.09 -26.08 -20.00
C ALA A 152 -15.04 -26.98 -20.83
N PRO A 153 -15.23 -26.72 -22.14
CA PRO A 153 -14.64 -25.63 -22.94
C PRO A 153 -15.27 -24.27 -22.64
N LEU A 154 -14.52 -23.20 -22.89
CA LEU A 154 -15.03 -21.83 -22.74
C LEU A 154 -15.99 -21.48 -23.87
N ALA A 155 -16.95 -20.61 -23.57
CA ALA A 155 -17.81 -20.00 -24.57
C ALA A 155 -16.98 -19.34 -25.68
N PRO A 156 -17.49 -19.28 -26.92
CA PRO A 156 -16.84 -18.58 -28.00
C PRO A 156 -16.70 -17.08 -27.70
N ASP A 157 -15.66 -16.45 -28.25
CA ASP A 157 -15.36 -15.03 -28.03
C ASP A 157 -16.53 -14.10 -28.41
N SER A 158 -17.44 -14.54 -29.29
CA SER A 158 -18.65 -13.81 -29.68
C SER A 158 -19.69 -13.64 -28.57
N GLU A 159 -19.69 -14.52 -27.57
CA GLU A 159 -20.62 -14.44 -26.43
C GLU A 159 -20.10 -13.52 -25.32
N PHE A 160 -18.81 -13.16 -25.36
CA PHE A 160 -18.24 -12.25 -24.38
C PHE A 160 -18.65 -10.80 -24.69
N PRO A 161 -18.94 -9.99 -23.66
CA PRO A 161 -18.97 -8.54 -23.82
C PRO A 161 -17.57 -8.03 -24.21
N PRO A 162 -17.43 -6.75 -24.60
CA PRO A 162 -16.12 -6.16 -24.91
C PRO A 162 -15.07 -6.49 -23.86
N PHE A 163 -13.97 -7.12 -24.30
CA PHE A 163 -12.94 -7.63 -23.42
C PHE A 163 -11.54 -7.21 -23.86
N GLN A 164 -10.58 -7.35 -22.95
CA GLN A 164 -9.15 -7.15 -23.21
C GLN A 164 -8.36 -8.34 -22.65
N ASP A 165 -7.44 -8.87 -23.45
CA ASP A 165 -6.61 -10.00 -23.08
C ASP A 165 -5.18 -9.56 -22.76
N PHE A 166 -4.64 -10.10 -21.67
CA PHE A 166 -3.28 -9.82 -21.22
C PHE A 166 -2.52 -11.13 -21.01
N ASP A 167 -1.25 -11.13 -21.39
CA ASP A 167 -0.34 -12.18 -20.98
C ASP A 167 0.20 -11.86 -19.59
N VAL A 168 0.13 -12.84 -18.70
CA VAL A 168 0.52 -12.69 -17.31
C VAL A 168 1.46 -13.83 -16.90
N VAL A 169 2.62 -13.44 -16.38
CA VAL A 169 3.64 -14.35 -15.86
C VAL A 169 3.85 -14.05 -14.39
N HIS A 170 3.80 -15.07 -13.54
CA HIS A 170 4.10 -14.96 -12.12
C HIS A 170 5.25 -15.85 -11.73
N ASN A 171 6.12 -15.33 -10.86
CA ASN A 171 7.23 -16.03 -10.27
C ASN A 171 7.22 -15.81 -8.76
N TYR A 172 7.36 -16.87 -7.98
CA TYR A 172 7.66 -16.74 -6.55
C TYR A 172 9.17 -16.63 -6.36
N LEU A 173 9.59 -15.77 -5.43
CA LEU A 173 11.00 -15.58 -5.09
C LEU A 173 11.30 -16.20 -3.73
N GLN A 174 12.57 -16.55 -3.52
CA GLN A 174 13.06 -16.88 -2.19
C GLN A 174 12.93 -15.67 -1.27
N SER A 175 12.69 -15.91 0.01
CA SER A 175 12.54 -14.87 1.02
C SER A 175 13.20 -15.32 2.32
N ASP A 176 14.17 -14.54 2.79
CA ASP A 176 14.82 -14.77 4.08
C ASP A 176 13.92 -14.33 5.25
N LEU A 177 12.90 -13.53 4.98
CA LEU A 177 11.90 -13.11 5.96
C LEU A 177 11.00 -14.29 6.33
N ARG A 178 11.04 -14.69 7.61
CA ARG A 178 10.13 -15.70 8.16
C ARG A 178 8.68 -15.32 7.91
N LYS A 179 7.88 -16.30 7.44
CA LYS A 179 6.45 -16.12 7.12
C LYS A 179 6.19 -14.95 6.16
N ALA A 180 7.04 -14.75 5.16
CA ALA A 180 6.77 -13.83 4.05
C ALA A 180 6.68 -14.58 2.72
N GLN A 181 5.81 -14.10 1.84
CA GLN A 181 5.70 -14.58 0.46
C GLN A 181 6.09 -13.44 -0.47
N VAL A 182 7.08 -13.69 -1.32
CA VAL A 182 7.55 -12.73 -2.32
C VAL A 182 7.20 -13.24 -3.71
N ARG A 183 6.63 -12.36 -4.55
CA ARG A 183 6.33 -12.70 -5.94
C ARG A 183 6.60 -11.54 -6.89
N LEU A 184 7.04 -11.89 -8.09
CA LEU A 184 7.08 -11.00 -9.25
C LEU A 184 5.91 -11.30 -10.17
N ARG A 185 5.32 -10.24 -10.73
CA ARG A 185 4.33 -10.31 -11.79
C ARG A 185 4.79 -9.49 -12.99
N LYS A 186 4.83 -10.12 -14.16
CA LYS A 186 4.93 -9.46 -15.46
C LYS A 186 3.57 -9.56 -16.14
N ARG A 187 2.95 -8.43 -16.49
CA ARG A 187 1.65 -8.37 -17.17
C ARG A 187 1.73 -7.43 -18.36
N GLY A 188 1.24 -7.83 -19.52
CA GLY A 188 1.32 -7.00 -20.72
C GLY A 188 0.46 -7.48 -21.87
N GLN A 189 0.46 -6.68 -22.94
CA GLN A 189 -0.16 -6.99 -24.23
C GLN A 189 0.60 -6.24 -25.32
N LYS A 190 0.63 -6.77 -26.55
CA LYS A 190 1.23 -6.11 -27.74
C LYS A 190 2.66 -5.61 -27.50
N GLY A 191 3.49 -6.39 -26.79
CA GLY A 191 4.89 -6.04 -26.52
C GLY A 191 5.13 -5.04 -25.38
N HIS A 192 4.08 -4.46 -24.79
CA HIS A 192 4.19 -3.53 -23.66
C HIS A 192 3.91 -4.24 -22.33
N TRP A 193 4.75 -3.99 -21.33
CA TRP A 193 4.77 -4.74 -20.07
C TRP A 193 4.76 -3.83 -18.85
N SER A 194 4.13 -4.34 -17.80
CA SER A 194 4.14 -3.80 -16.43
C SER A 194 4.69 -4.86 -15.49
N TYR A 195 5.50 -4.43 -14.53
CA TYR A 195 6.20 -5.30 -13.59
C TYR A 195 5.86 -4.89 -12.17
N ILE A 196 5.43 -5.84 -11.34
CA ILE A 196 5.12 -5.58 -9.94
C ILE A 196 5.83 -6.60 -9.07
N HIS A 197 6.52 -6.11 -8.05
CA HIS A 197 7.00 -6.88 -6.92
C HIS A 197 5.95 -6.83 -5.82
N THR A 198 5.61 -7.99 -5.27
CA THR A 198 4.67 -8.08 -4.16
C THR A 198 5.31 -8.84 -3.00
N LEU A 199 5.36 -8.19 -1.85
CA LEU A 199 5.78 -8.76 -0.58
C LEU A 199 4.56 -8.88 0.32
N ARG A 200 4.19 -10.12 0.66
CA ARG A 200 3.12 -10.41 1.61
C ARG A 200 3.72 -10.93 2.91
N LYS A 201 3.67 -10.12 3.97
CA LYS A 201 4.15 -10.50 5.31
C LYS A 201 2.96 -11.01 6.13
N PHE A 202 3.09 -12.16 6.77
CA PHE A 202 2.07 -12.69 7.69
C PHE A 202 2.44 -12.34 9.12
N HIS A 203 1.49 -11.78 9.85
CA HIS A 203 1.67 -11.47 11.25
C HIS A 203 1.80 -12.78 12.06
N PRO A 204 2.80 -12.89 12.94
CA PRO A 204 3.15 -14.16 13.57
C PRO A 204 2.08 -14.72 14.52
N THR A 205 1.25 -13.86 15.13
CA THR A 205 0.31 -14.23 16.21
C THR A 205 -1.17 -14.18 15.78
N ASN A 206 -1.58 -13.18 15.01
CA ASN A 206 -3.00 -12.95 14.66
C ASN A 206 -3.38 -13.45 13.25
N GLY A 207 -2.42 -13.98 12.49
CA GLY A 207 -2.65 -14.58 11.17
C GLY A 207 -3.04 -13.59 10.07
N GLN A 208 -3.16 -12.30 10.36
CA GLN A 208 -3.39 -11.27 9.35
C GLN A 208 -2.17 -11.17 8.43
N SER A 209 -2.38 -10.65 7.22
CA SER A 209 -1.29 -10.48 6.26
C SER A 209 -1.31 -9.08 5.67
N VAL A 210 -0.15 -8.44 5.61
CA VAL A 210 0.03 -7.15 4.93
C VAL A 210 0.67 -7.41 3.58
N GLU A 211 0.05 -6.91 2.51
CA GLU A 211 0.57 -7.03 1.14
C GLU A 211 1.07 -5.67 0.65
N VAL A 212 2.37 -5.56 0.40
CA VAL A 212 3.01 -4.38 -0.20
C VAL A 212 3.25 -4.65 -1.68
N ARG A 213 2.83 -3.73 -2.54
CA ARG A 213 3.03 -3.82 -4.00
C ARG A 213 3.90 -2.67 -4.47
N THR A 214 5.00 -2.99 -5.13
CA THR A 214 5.94 -2.01 -5.67
C THR A 214 5.97 -2.14 -7.19
N GLN A 215 5.76 -1.02 -7.89
CA GLN A 215 5.95 -0.95 -9.34
C GLN A 215 7.44 -1.03 -9.65
N LEU A 216 7.82 -1.89 -10.60
CA LEU A 216 9.21 -2.07 -11.01
C LEU A 216 9.43 -1.56 -12.44
N THR A 217 10.69 -1.21 -12.71
CA THR A 217 11.20 -1.08 -14.07
C THR A 217 11.48 -2.46 -14.67
N HIS A 218 11.66 -2.52 -15.99
CA HIS A 218 12.07 -3.76 -16.66
C HIS A 218 13.42 -4.28 -16.14
N ARG A 219 14.38 -3.39 -15.89
CA ARG A 219 15.71 -3.73 -15.38
C ARG A 219 15.63 -4.37 -14.00
N ASP A 220 14.87 -3.77 -13.08
CA ASP A 220 14.76 -4.29 -11.71
C ASP A 220 14.05 -5.66 -11.70
N TYR A 221 13.05 -5.84 -12.56
CA TYR A 221 12.41 -7.15 -12.75
C TYR A 221 13.42 -8.21 -13.20
N LEU A 222 14.28 -7.90 -14.19
CA LEU A 222 15.30 -8.83 -14.66
C LEU A 222 16.36 -9.12 -13.59
N ASN A 223 16.72 -8.14 -12.76
CA ASN A 223 17.67 -8.33 -11.67
C ASN A 223 17.13 -9.22 -10.54
N LEU A 224 15.81 -9.19 -10.29
CA LEU A 224 15.17 -10.02 -9.27
C LEU A 224 14.79 -11.42 -9.78
N LEU A 225 14.65 -11.61 -11.09
CA LEU A 225 14.22 -12.88 -11.69
C LEU A 225 15.14 -14.08 -11.41
N PRO A 226 16.47 -13.94 -11.23
CA PRO A 226 17.34 -15.03 -10.80
C PRO A 226 17.02 -15.56 -9.40
N GLN A 227 16.40 -14.77 -8.52
CA GLN A 227 16.09 -15.15 -7.13
C GLN A 227 14.81 -15.99 -7.01
N ARG A 228 14.38 -16.62 -8.11
CA ARG A 228 13.18 -17.46 -8.13
C ARG A 228 13.30 -18.61 -7.13
N ASP A 229 12.21 -18.90 -6.45
CA ASP A 229 12.15 -20.07 -5.58
C ASP A 229 12.03 -21.33 -6.44
N ASP A 230 13.05 -22.18 -6.36
CA ASP A 230 13.10 -23.46 -7.06
C ASP A 230 12.03 -24.45 -6.63
N ALA A 231 11.36 -24.27 -5.50
CA ALA A 231 10.19 -25.08 -5.15
C ALA A 231 8.93 -24.69 -5.94
N HIS A 232 8.95 -23.58 -6.67
CA HIS A 232 7.82 -23.07 -7.42
C HIS A 232 8.09 -23.09 -8.93
N LEU A 233 7.05 -23.37 -9.71
CA LEU A 233 7.01 -23.20 -11.15
C LEU A 233 6.56 -21.78 -11.49
N THR A 234 7.14 -21.25 -12.57
CA THR A 234 6.61 -20.06 -13.21
C THR A 234 5.19 -20.34 -13.71
N ILE A 235 4.25 -19.47 -13.37
CA ILE A 235 2.86 -19.58 -13.81
C ILE A 235 2.63 -18.67 -15.02
N PHE A 236 2.13 -19.24 -16.11
CA PHE A 236 1.71 -18.52 -17.31
C PHE A 236 0.19 -18.52 -17.42
N LYS A 237 -0.39 -17.35 -17.69
CA LYS A 237 -1.84 -17.20 -17.87
C LYS A 237 -2.16 -16.22 -18.98
N LYS A 238 -3.28 -16.46 -19.66
CA LYS A 238 -4.03 -15.40 -20.34
C LYS A 238 -5.03 -14.84 -19.33
N ARG A 239 -5.01 -13.53 -19.09
CA ARG A 239 -6.04 -12.85 -18.29
C ARG A 239 -6.96 -12.07 -19.22
N ARG A 240 -8.20 -12.53 -19.33
CA ARG A 240 -9.27 -11.82 -20.03
C ARG A 240 -10.04 -10.95 -19.05
N CYS A 241 -10.07 -9.65 -19.28
CA CYS A 241 -10.79 -8.69 -18.47
C CYS A 241 -12.01 -8.16 -19.22
N PHE A 242 -13.16 -8.10 -18.56
CA PHE A 242 -14.40 -7.61 -19.16
C PHE A 242 -15.35 -7.09 -18.08
N ILE A 243 -16.37 -6.33 -18.51
CA ILE A 243 -17.45 -5.84 -17.66
C ILE A 243 -18.73 -6.57 -18.04
N TYR A 244 -19.46 -7.04 -17.03
CA TYR A 244 -20.77 -7.68 -17.19
C TYR A 244 -21.64 -7.30 -16.00
N ASN A 245 -22.91 -6.91 -16.20
CA ASN A 245 -23.80 -6.44 -15.12
C ASN A 245 -23.16 -5.38 -14.19
N ASN A 246 -22.47 -4.40 -14.77
CA ASN A 246 -21.74 -3.35 -14.04
C ASN A 246 -20.63 -3.86 -13.10
N GLN A 247 -20.21 -5.10 -13.27
CA GLN A 247 -19.22 -5.78 -12.46
C GLN A 247 -17.97 -6.08 -13.31
N TYR A 248 -16.79 -5.79 -12.77
CA TYR A 248 -15.52 -6.05 -13.46
C TYR A 248 -14.98 -7.44 -13.14
N TYR A 249 -14.76 -8.23 -14.18
CA TYR A 249 -14.29 -9.61 -14.06
C TYR A 249 -12.88 -9.80 -14.61
N GLN A 250 -12.15 -10.73 -14.01
CA GLN A 250 -10.86 -11.22 -14.50
C GLN A 250 -10.94 -12.74 -14.66
N LEU A 251 -10.87 -13.22 -15.90
CA LEU A 251 -10.84 -14.63 -16.24
C LEU A 251 -9.40 -15.06 -16.51
N ASP A 252 -8.83 -15.84 -15.60
CA ASP A 252 -7.49 -16.41 -15.66
C ASP A 252 -7.52 -17.78 -16.34
N ILE A 253 -6.97 -17.86 -17.54
CA ILE A 253 -6.81 -19.09 -18.32
C ILE A 253 -5.37 -19.55 -18.17
N TYR A 254 -5.13 -20.64 -17.44
CA TYR A 254 -3.78 -21.15 -17.22
C TYR A 254 -3.22 -21.78 -18.49
N ARG A 255 -1.97 -21.45 -18.81
CA ARG A 255 -1.28 -21.89 -20.03
C ARG A 255 -0.05 -22.72 -19.70
N GLN A 256 0.31 -23.58 -20.63
CA GLN A 256 1.56 -24.34 -20.57
C GLN A 256 2.75 -23.41 -20.88
N PRO A 257 3.94 -23.66 -20.29
CA PRO A 257 4.27 -24.75 -19.37
C PRO A 257 3.66 -24.50 -17.98
N THR A 258 3.04 -25.54 -17.41
CA THR A 258 2.43 -25.47 -16.07
C THR A 258 2.43 -26.84 -15.41
N HIS A 259 2.30 -26.88 -14.09
CA HIS A 259 2.07 -28.12 -13.37
C HIS A 259 0.83 -28.85 -13.95
N PRO A 260 0.84 -30.20 -14.06
CA PRO A 260 -0.31 -31.00 -14.51
C PRO A 260 -1.66 -30.59 -13.92
N ARG A 261 -1.68 -30.23 -12.63
CA ARG A 261 -2.88 -29.79 -11.89
C ARG A 261 -3.51 -28.48 -12.37
N CYS A 262 -2.78 -27.65 -13.12
CA CYS A 262 -3.32 -26.42 -13.71
C CYS A 262 -3.69 -26.59 -15.19
N ARG A 263 -3.51 -27.79 -15.78
CA ARG A 263 -3.85 -28.01 -17.19
C ARG A 263 -5.36 -27.89 -17.35
N GLY A 264 -5.79 -27.01 -18.25
CA GLY A 264 -7.21 -26.71 -18.46
C GLY A 264 -7.87 -25.90 -17.34
N LEU A 265 -7.11 -25.43 -16.35
CA LEU A 265 -7.65 -24.65 -15.23
C LEU A 265 -8.05 -23.25 -15.70
N VAL A 266 -9.30 -22.88 -15.42
CA VAL A 266 -9.82 -21.53 -15.65
C VAL A 266 -10.46 -21.00 -14.37
N LEU A 267 -10.04 -19.82 -13.94
CA LEU A 267 -10.55 -19.16 -12.73
C LEU A 267 -11.13 -17.80 -13.06
N LEU A 268 -12.37 -17.56 -12.65
CA LEU A 268 -13.02 -16.26 -12.74
C LEU A 268 -12.89 -15.54 -11.39
N GLU A 269 -12.39 -14.32 -11.39
CA GLU A 269 -12.24 -13.49 -10.20
C GLU A 269 -13.07 -12.20 -10.33
N THR A 270 -13.72 -11.80 -9.24
CA THR A 270 -14.45 -10.53 -9.11
C THR A 270 -14.46 -10.06 -7.65
N TYR A 271 -14.93 -8.84 -7.38
CA TYR A 271 -15.14 -8.33 -6.02
C TYR A 271 -16.62 -8.14 -5.79
N SER A 272 -17.20 -8.77 -4.78
CA SER A 272 -18.62 -8.63 -4.49
C SER A 272 -18.89 -8.63 -2.99
N ALA A 273 -19.83 -7.79 -2.56
CA ALA A 273 -20.35 -7.70 -1.21
C ALA A 273 -21.69 -8.43 -1.03
N ALA A 274 -22.19 -9.08 -2.08
CA ALA A 274 -23.35 -9.94 -2.00
C ALA A 274 -23.12 -11.06 -0.96
N TYR A 275 -23.93 -11.03 0.11
CA TYR A 275 -23.99 -12.08 1.12
C TYR A 275 -24.88 -13.23 0.67
N ASP A 276 -26.01 -12.92 0.02
CA ASP A 276 -26.91 -13.92 -0.51
C ASP A 276 -26.28 -14.58 -1.73
N GLN A 277 -26.07 -15.90 -1.62
CA GLN A 277 -25.52 -16.73 -2.69
C GLN A 277 -26.39 -16.67 -3.94
N THR A 278 -27.71 -16.50 -3.79
CA THR A 278 -28.66 -16.44 -4.90
C THR A 278 -28.42 -15.19 -5.75
N ILE A 279 -28.30 -14.04 -5.10
CA ILE A 279 -28.00 -12.75 -5.76
C ILE A 279 -26.62 -12.80 -6.40
N LEU A 280 -25.63 -13.35 -5.69
CA LEU A 280 -24.28 -13.52 -6.20
C LEU A 280 -24.30 -14.36 -7.48
N LEU A 281 -24.90 -15.55 -7.46
CA LEU A 281 -24.98 -16.43 -8.61
C LEU A 281 -25.76 -15.80 -9.78
N ALA A 282 -26.83 -15.06 -9.50
CA ALA A 282 -27.60 -14.36 -10.51
C ALA A 282 -26.81 -13.23 -11.21
N SER A 283 -25.87 -12.60 -10.50
CA SER A 283 -25.01 -11.54 -11.05
C SER A 283 -23.94 -12.06 -12.03
N LEU A 284 -23.57 -13.35 -11.92
CA LEU A 284 -22.45 -13.92 -12.66
C LEU A 284 -22.75 -14.05 -14.17
N PRO A 285 -21.72 -14.07 -15.02
CA PRO A 285 -21.88 -14.20 -16.47
C PRO A 285 -22.55 -15.52 -16.85
N LYS A 286 -23.77 -15.47 -17.37
CA LYS A 286 -24.59 -16.67 -17.70
C LYS A 286 -24.01 -17.48 -18.86
N PHE A 287 -23.20 -16.84 -19.72
CA PHE A 287 -22.48 -17.50 -20.81
C PHE A 287 -21.28 -18.33 -20.31
N LEU A 288 -20.91 -18.25 -19.02
CA LEU A 288 -19.88 -19.11 -18.43
C LEU A 288 -20.51 -20.22 -17.60
N THR A 289 -20.06 -21.46 -17.81
CA THR A 289 -20.45 -22.59 -16.95
C THR A 289 -19.58 -22.60 -15.69
N ILE A 290 -20.18 -22.19 -14.57
CA ILE A 290 -19.52 -22.15 -13.26
C ILE A 290 -19.67 -23.51 -12.59
N GLU A 291 -18.55 -24.13 -12.22
CA GLU A 291 -18.55 -25.43 -11.54
C GLU A 291 -18.77 -25.27 -10.04
N LYS A 292 -17.99 -24.37 -9.41
CA LYS A 292 -18.11 -24.05 -7.97
C LYS A 292 -17.38 -22.76 -7.61
N GLU A 293 -17.76 -22.19 -6.48
CA GLU A 293 -16.96 -21.15 -5.83
C GLU A 293 -15.74 -21.78 -5.14
N VAL A 294 -14.57 -21.20 -5.34
CA VAL A 294 -13.28 -21.63 -4.77
C VAL A 294 -12.59 -20.46 -4.03
N THR A 295 -13.40 -19.52 -3.54
CA THR A 295 -12.94 -18.39 -2.72
C THR A 295 -12.34 -18.90 -1.43
N GLY A 296 -11.10 -18.53 -1.13
CA GLY A 296 -10.40 -18.97 0.09
C GLY A 296 -9.90 -20.41 0.06
N ASP A 297 -10.27 -21.22 -0.93
CA ASP A 297 -9.80 -22.60 -1.06
C ASP A 297 -8.28 -22.61 -1.35
N PRO A 298 -7.45 -23.18 -0.44
CA PRO A 298 -6.02 -23.21 -0.62
C PRO A 298 -5.57 -23.99 -1.86
N ALA A 299 -6.33 -25.00 -2.31
CA ALA A 299 -6.00 -25.78 -3.50
C ALA A 299 -5.99 -24.92 -4.77
N TYR A 300 -6.81 -23.87 -4.81
CA TYR A 300 -6.87 -22.90 -5.92
C TYR A 300 -6.11 -21.60 -5.61
N SER A 301 -5.27 -21.59 -4.57
CA SER A 301 -4.33 -20.51 -4.31
C SER A 301 -3.21 -20.56 -5.34
N MET A 302 -2.80 -19.40 -5.86
CA MET A 302 -1.72 -19.33 -6.85
C MET A 302 -0.41 -19.91 -6.30
N TYR A 303 -0.17 -19.75 -4.99
CA TYR A 303 1.00 -20.29 -4.30
C TYR A 303 1.02 -21.81 -4.40
N ASN A 304 -0.05 -22.50 -3.98
CA ASN A 304 -0.12 -23.97 -4.05
C ASN A 304 -0.16 -24.50 -5.48
N LEU A 305 -0.78 -23.76 -6.42
CA LEU A 305 -0.79 -24.11 -7.84
C LEU A 305 0.62 -24.08 -8.46
N SER A 306 1.50 -23.20 -7.98
CA SER A 306 2.90 -23.15 -8.44
C SER A 306 3.83 -24.18 -7.79
N LEU A 307 3.48 -24.81 -6.66
CA LEU A 307 4.41 -25.75 -6.00
C LEU A 307 4.80 -26.91 -6.94
N LYS A 308 6.09 -27.24 -7.01
CA LYS A 308 6.58 -28.41 -7.76
C LYS A 308 6.23 -29.72 -7.08
N GLU A 309 6.30 -29.74 -5.74
CA GLU A 309 5.97 -30.92 -4.94
C GLU A 309 4.48 -31.28 -5.03
N ASP A 310 4.17 -32.55 -4.77
CA ASP A 310 2.79 -33.00 -4.65
C ASP A 310 2.16 -32.58 -3.33
N TRP A 311 0.90 -32.14 -3.41
CA TRP A 311 0.17 -31.59 -2.26
C TRP A 311 -0.01 -32.59 -1.11
N LYS A 312 0.02 -33.90 -1.40
CA LYS A 312 -0.14 -34.96 -0.38
C LYS A 312 1.11 -35.17 0.46
N THR A 313 2.28 -34.78 -0.05
CA THR A 313 3.59 -35.06 0.58
C THR A 313 4.34 -33.77 0.93
N SER A 314 3.93 -32.64 0.37
CA SER A 314 4.62 -31.37 0.57
C SER A 314 4.36 -30.77 1.96
N LYS A 315 5.46 -30.55 2.70
CA LYS A 315 5.45 -29.73 3.92
C LYS A 315 5.24 -28.23 3.63
N ARG A 316 5.35 -27.83 2.36
CA ARG A 316 5.19 -26.45 1.89
C ARG A 316 3.78 -26.13 1.43
N TYR A 317 2.88 -27.12 1.38
CA TYR A 317 1.48 -26.90 1.07
C TYR A 317 0.86 -25.97 2.12
N TYR A 318 0.32 -24.84 1.65
CA TYR A 318 -0.38 -23.93 2.54
C TYR A 318 -1.82 -24.41 2.70
N ALA A 319 -2.18 -24.90 3.89
CA ALA A 319 -3.51 -25.44 4.18
C ALA A 319 -4.57 -24.38 4.56
N GLY A 320 -4.21 -23.08 4.53
CA GLY A 320 -5.07 -22.02 5.07
C GLY A 320 -4.81 -21.76 6.56
N THR A 321 -5.52 -20.77 7.11
CA THR A 321 -5.53 -20.49 8.55
C THR A 321 -6.75 -21.20 9.14
N GLU A 322 -6.58 -22.26 9.92
CA GLU A 322 -7.68 -22.80 10.73
C GLU A 322 -8.10 -21.76 11.77
N CYS A 323 -9.39 -21.74 12.11
CA CYS A 323 -10.02 -20.81 13.07
C CYS A 323 -9.44 -20.88 14.51
N ASN A 324 -8.40 -21.69 14.77
CA ASN A 324 -7.76 -21.89 16.06
C ASN A 324 -6.24 -21.60 16.07
N GLY A 325 -5.78 -20.55 15.39
CA GLY A 325 -4.53 -19.85 15.73
C GLY A 325 -3.19 -20.62 15.66
N HIS A 326 -3.17 -21.89 15.24
CA HIS A 326 -1.96 -22.69 15.19
C HIS A 326 -1.48 -22.94 13.76
N THR A 327 -0.45 -22.21 13.32
CA THR A 327 0.33 -22.58 12.14
C THR A 327 1.26 -23.76 12.44
N LYS A 328 0.95 -24.97 11.95
CA LYS A 328 1.98 -26.02 11.78
C LYS A 328 2.67 -25.83 10.43
N LEU A 329 3.69 -24.98 10.39
CA LEU A 329 4.73 -25.05 9.36
C LEU A 329 5.88 -25.85 9.96
N THR A 330 6.12 -27.06 9.45
CA THR A 330 7.32 -27.83 9.82
C THR A 330 8.45 -27.44 8.87
N ASN A 331 9.48 -26.78 9.40
CA ASN A 331 10.68 -26.42 8.67
C ASN A 331 11.40 -27.68 8.18
N GLY A 332 11.58 -27.79 6.86
CA GLY A 332 12.54 -28.73 6.27
C GLY A 332 13.79 -27.96 5.84
N HIS A 333 14.74 -27.75 6.75
CA HIS A 333 16.11 -27.51 6.34
C HIS A 333 16.70 -28.83 5.84
N GLY A 334 17.16 -28.85 4.59
CA GLY A 334 17.92 -29.96 4.04
C GLY A 334 19.26 -30.06 4.76
N ASN A 335 19.44 -31.10 5.57
CA ASN A 335 20.78 -31.53 5.96
C ASN A 335 21.38 -32.31 4.79
N VAL A 336 22.42 -31.73 4.18
CA VAL A 336 23.36 -32.46 3.33
C VAL A 336 23.99 -33.56 4.18
N LYS A 337 23.61 -34.82 3.93
CA LYS A 337 24.27 -35.99 4.53
C LYS A 337 25.63 -36.17 3.86
N ILE A 338 26.69 -35.87 4.59
CA ILE A 338 28.02 -36.42 4.30
C ILE A 338 28.01 -37.86 4.79
N CYS A 339 28.24 -38.79 3.87
CA CYS A 339 28.42 -40.21 4.14
C CYS A 339 29.73 -40.44 4.89
N HIS A 340 29.73 -41.23 5.96
CA HIS A 340 30.80 -42.18 6.22
C HIS A 340 30.30 -43.37 7.05
N SER A 341 30.80 -44.53 6.64
CA SER A 341 30.56 -45.89 7.08
C SER A 341 30.98 -46.17 8.53
N LYS A 342 30.24 -47.10 9.16
CA LYS A 342 30.55 -47.71 10.47
C LYS A 342 31.94 -48.38 10.47
N MET A 343 32.65 -48.30 11.59
CA MET A 343 33.39 -49.42 12.20
C MET A 343 33.68 -49.18 13.68
N ASN A 344 33.76 -50.29 14.42
CA ASN A 344 33.90 -50.49 15.87
C ASN A 344 35.17 -49.89 16.50
N GLY A 345 35.17 -49.71 17.82
CA GLY A 345 36.41 -49.68 18.60
C GLY A 345 36.29 -49.06 19.99
N HIS A 346 36.99 -49.65 20.96
CA HIS A 346 36.95 -49.42 22.41
C HIS A 346 37.80 -48.23 22.91
N SER A 347 37.54 -47.91 24.20
CA SER A 347 38.47 -47.50 25.27
C SER A 347 39.14 -46.12 25.31
N GLU A 348 38.92 -45.49 26.47
CA GLU A 348 39.89 -44.82 27.37
C GLU A 348 40.29 -43.34 27.20
N GLU A 349 40.12 -42.66 28.34
CA GLU A 349 40.98 -41.66 29.00
C GLU A 349 41.10 -40.20 28.49
N LYS A 350 40.46 -39.34 29.29
CA LYS A 350 41.05 -38.26 30.14
C LYS A 350 41.37 -36.86 29.59
N ILE A 351 41.08 -35.92 30.50
CA ILE A 351 41.52 -34.52 30.68
C ILE A 351 40.78 -33.54 29.75
N GLY A 352 39.91 -32.64 30.24
CA GLY A 352 40.07 -31.61 31.28
C GLY A 352 40.02 -30.27 30.52
N LEU A 353 39.27 -29.22 30.82
CA LEU A 353 38.84 -28.54 32.05
C LEU A 353 37.68 -27.62 31.61
N ALA A 354 36.54 -27.66 32.31
CA ALA A 354 36.11 -26.65 33.28
C ALA A 354 35.67 -25.29 32.67
N CYS A 355 34.36 -25.10 32.80
CA CYS A 355 33.55 -23.89 32.76
C CYS A 355 34.12 -22.81 33.71
N ASP A 356 33.87 -21.52 33.43
CA ASP A 356 32.95 -20.78 34.31
C ASP A 356 32.57 -19.39 33.78
N LYS A 357 31.29 -19.07 34.05
CA LYS A 357 30.60 -17.80 33.86
C LYS A 357 30.91 -16.86 35.02
N ILE A 358 31.04 -15.56 34.78
CA ILE A 358 30.76 -14.52 35.80
C ILE A 358 30.08 -13.30 35.15
N ASN A 359 29.01 -12.83 35.80
CA ASN A 359 28.25 -11.59 35.57
C ASN A 359 29.01 -10.35 36.08
N GLY A 360 28.79 -9.19 35.48
CA GLY A 360 29.18 -7.90 36.08
C GLY A 360 28.67 -6.70 35.30
N CYS A 361 27.76 -5.94 35.91
CA CYS A 361 27.22 -4.65 35.47
C CYS A 361 28.11 -3.52 35.99
N GLU A 362 28.36 -2.46 35.21
CA GLU A 362 28.49 -1.10 35.76
C GLU A 362 28.43 0.01 34.70
N LYS A 363 27.75 1.11 35.07
CA LYS A 363 27.64 2.37 34.33
C LYS A 363 28.89 3.23 34.55
N SER A 364 29.31 3.99 33.55
CA SER A 364 29.96 5.30 33.79
C SER A 364 29.89 6.21 32.55
N GLU A 365 29.51 7.46 32.81
CA GLU A 365 29.55 8.61 31.90
C GLU A 365 30.98 9.05 31.62
N VAL A 366 31.31 9.44 30.38
CA VAL A 366 32.42 10.37 30.10
C VAL A 366 32.08 11.27 28.91
N ARG A 367 32.02 12.58 29.20
CA ARG A 367 32.05 13.69 28.23
C ARG A 367 33.37 13.70 27.44
N LYS A 368 33.34 13.97 26.13
CA LYS A 368 34.48 14.62 25.44
C LYS A 368 34.02 15.64 24.40
N THR A 369 34.83 16.69 24.36
CA THR A 369 34.69 18.04 23.81
C THR A 369 35.21 18.20 22.39
N ASN A 370 34.81 19.32 21.77
CA ASN A 370 35.26 19.90 20.49
C ASN A 370 36.77 19.88 20.24
N GLY A 371 37.15 19.81 18.96
CA GLY A 371 38.45 20.20 18.42
C GLY A 371 38.34 20.69 16.98
N HIS A 372 38.48 22.00 16.78
CA HIS A 372 38.73 22.64 15.48
C HIS A 372 40.21 22.49 15.12
N HIS A 373 40.52 22.26 13.84
CA HIS A 373 41.77 22.73 13.23
C HIS A 373 41.57 23.16 11.77
N HIS A 374 41.90 24.42 11.52
CA HIS A 374 42.25 25.04 10.23
C HIS A 374 43.58 24.50 9.70
N VAL A 375 43.73 24.37 8.36
CA VAL A 375 44.90 24.89 7.61
C VAL A 375 44.49 25.25 6.15
N ASN A 376 45.06 26.37 5.71
CA ASN A 376 45.10 27.08 4.41
C ASN A 376 45.54 26.23 3.19
N GLY A 377 45.46 26.63 1.91
CA GLY A 377 45.09 27.90 1.25
C GLY A 377 45.51 27.95 -0.24
N HIS A 378 45.30 29.13 -0.87
CA HIS A 378 45.75 29.65 -2.19
C HIS A 378 45.03 29.17 -3.48
N GLY A 379 44.68 30.03 -4.46
CA GLY A 379 44.76 31.50 -4.64
C GLY A 379 43.93 31.92 -5.89
N VAL A 380 43.09 32.96 -5.82
CA VAL A 380 43.22 34.36 -6.31
C VAL A 380 43.54 34.58 -7.81
N LYS A 381 42.60 35.22 -8.52
CA LYS A 381 42.72 36.44 -9.39
C LYS A 381 41.29 36.83 -9.86
N THR A 382 40.64 37.88 -9.31
CA THR A 382 40.56 39.29 -9.79
C THR A 382 40.22 39.39 -11.29
N ASP A 383 39.11 40.03 -11.70
CA ASP A 383 39.00 41.49 -11.78
C ASP A 383 37.61 42.13 -11.60
N ARG A 384 37.71 43.40 -11.20
CA ARG A 384 36.77 44.53 -10.98
C ARG A 384 35.93 44.89 -12.24
N ASN A 385 34.90 45.75 -12.30
CA ASN A 385 34.33 46.84 -11.48
C ASN A 385 32.97 47.24 -12.12
N GLY A 386 32.06 47.92 -11.38
CA GLY A 386 31.02 48.75 -12.01
C GLY A 386 29.75 49.00 -11.19
N ILE A 387 29.75 50.06 -10.38
CA ILE A 387 28.58 50.62 -9.69
C ILE A 387 27.90 51.66 -10.59
N THR A 388 26.56 51.66 -10.66
CA THR A 388 25.76 52.89 -10.88
C THR A 388 24.37 52.78 -10.24
N ARG A 389 23.97 53.83 -9.52
CA ARG A 389 22.65 54.09 -8.92
C ARG A 389 21.86 55.07 -9.82
N ASN A 390 20.54 54.85 -9.91
CA ASN A 390 19.42 55.82 -10.10
C ASN A 390 18.13 54.95 -10.17
N GLY A 391 16.95 55.24 -9.63
CA GLY A 391 16.31 56.47 -9.17
C GLY A 391 14.90 56.54 -9.81
N ASN A 392 13.85 56.41 -9.00
CA ASN A 392 12.42 56.77 -9.21
C ASN A 392 11.71 56.47 -10.55
N ALA A 393 10.81 55.46 -10.53
CA ALA A 393 9.52 55.46 -11.23
C ALA A 393 8.66 54.28 -10.71
N HIS A 394 7.33 54.38 -10.83
CA HIS A 394 6.30 53.37 -10.51
C HIS A 394 5.67 53.38 -9.12
N THR A 395 5.06 54.51 -8.74
CA THR A 395 3.99 54.56 -7.70
C THR A 395 2.58 54.69 -8.28
N ASN A 396 2.41 54.70 -9.61
CA ASN A 396 1.10 54.97 -10.24
C ASN A 396 0.39 53.72 -10.80
N GLU A 397 1.01 52.54 -10.84
CA GLU A 397 0.37 51.31 -11.36
C GLU A 397 -0.35 50.46 -10.28
N LEU A 398 -0.18 50.80 -8.99
CA LEU A 398 -0.77 50.07 -7.87
C LEU A 398 -2.17 50.57 -7.46
N GLN A 399 -2.63 51.71 -7.98
CA GLN A 399 -3.96 52.25 -7.68
C GLN A 399 -5.04 51.75 -8.67
N ASP A 400 -4.69 51.46 -9.93
CA ASP A 400 -5.65 50.99 -10.95
C ASP A 400 -6.06 49.51 -10.79
N ILE A 401 -5.29 48.71 -10.05
CA ILE A 401 -5.60 47.28 -9.82
C ILE A 401 -6.60 47.10 -8.67
N LYS A 402 -6.72 48.07 -7.75
CA LYS A 402 -7.65 47.96 -6.59
C LYS A 402 -9.11 48.27 -6.92
N GLN A 403 -9.43 48.91 -8.04
CA GLN A 403 -10.81 49.26 -8.40
C GLN A 403 -11.55 48.20 -9.24
N ARG A 404 -10.90 47.10 -9.65
CA ARG A 404 -11.52 46.05 -10.49
C ARG A 404 -11.96 44.77 -9.76
N ILE A 405 -11.89 44.73 -8.43
CA ILE A 405 -12.31 43.57 -7.63
C ILE A 405 -13.47 43.99 -6.71
N ASP A 406 -14.62 44.30 -7.32
CA ASP A 406 -15.90 44.27 -6.63
C ASP A 406 -16.96 43.71 -7.57
N LEU A 407 -17.06 42.38 -7.61
CA LEU A 407 -18.19 41.65 -8.19
C LEU A 407 -18.58 40.58 -7.19
N GLY A 408 -19.65 40.88 -6.44
CA GLY A 408 -20.20 40.02 -5.40
C GLY A 408 -20.50 38.60 -5.87
N SER A 409 -20.32 37.65 -4.97
CA SER A 409 -20.55 36.21 -5.16
C SER A 409 -21.98 35.92 -5.64
N PRO A 410 -22.20 35.11 -6.71
CA PRO A 410 -23.54 34.71 -7.12
C PRO A 410 -24.14 33.73 -6.10
N LYS A 411 -25.35 34.02 -5.61
CA LYS A 411 -26.15 33.08 -4.82
C LYS A 411 -26.69 31.97 -5.74
N ILE A 412 -26.33 30.72 -5.47
CA ILE A 412 -26.86 29.55 -6.20
C ILE A 412 -28.32 29.33 -5.78
N GLN A 413 -29.22 29.36 -6.77
CA GLN A 413 -30.64 29.10 -6.59
C GLN A 413 -30.90 27.59 -6.53
N LYS A 414 -31.46 27.09 -5.42
CA LYS A 414 -31.86 25.68 -5.27
C LYS A 414 -33.09 25.42 -6.16
N VAL A 415 -32.94 24.60 -7.19
CA VAL A 415 -34.06 24.00 -7.91
C VAL A 415 -34.32 22.62 -7.33
N ALA A 416 -35.48 22.44 -6.71
CA ALA A 416 -35.94 21.16 -6.21
C ALA A 416 -36.36 20.27 -7.40
N VAL A 417 -35.68 19.14 -7.60
CA VAL A 417 -36.19 18.06 -8.44
C VAL A 417 -37.14 17.23 -7.58
N LYS A 418 -38.44 17.31 -7.88
CA LYS A 418 -39.42 16.35 -7.37
C LYS A 418 -39.16 15.00 -8.06
N ILE A 419 -38.95 13.96 -7.27
CA ILE A 419 -39.25 12.57 -7.66
C ILE A 419 -40.57 12.22 -6.99
#